data_AF-A0A850PWI4-F1
#
_entry.id   AF-A0A850PWI4-F1
#
_cell.length_a   1.000
_cell.length_b   1.000
_cell.length_c   1.000
_cell.angle_alpha   90.00
_cell.angle_beta   90.00
_cell.angle_gamma   90.00
#
_symmetry.space_group_name_H-M   'P 1'
#
loop_
_entity.id
_entity.type
_entity.pdbx_description
1 polymer ?
#
loop_
_entity_poly.entity_id
_entity_poly.type
_entity_poly.pdbx_seq_one_letter_code
_entity_poly.pdbx_strand_id
1 'polypeptide(L)' 'MDKRAGYIVGIDEAGRGPLAGPVAVCAFLIRDDSFLDNQKEKKLPKLKDSKKLSKKQREEWFEYLKVAKASG' A
#
# COMPACT_ATOMS: atom_id res chain seq x y z
N MET A 1 3.94 -21.25 12.50
CA MET A 1 2.59 -20.81 12.08
C MET A 1 2.49 -21.09 10.60
N ASP A 2 1.51 -21.92 10.20
CA ASP A 2 1.29 -22.30 8.81
C ASP A 2 1.23 -21.07 7.91
N LYS A 3 2.23 -20.92 7.04
CA LYS A 3 2.14 -20.05 5.86
C LYS A 3 1.15 -20.71 4.90
N ARG A 4 -0.15 -20.61 5.19
CA ARG A 4 -1.14 -20.79 4.13
C ARG A 4 -0.78 -19.72 3.10
N ALA A 5 -0.48 -20.14 1.87
CA ALA A 5 -0.32 -19.27 0.71
C ALA A 5 -1.68 -18.62 0.40
N GLY A 6 -2.14 -17.81 1.34
CA GLY A 6 -3.44 -17.20 1.39
C GLY A 6 -3.28 -15.79 0.88
N TYR A 7 -4.00 -15.50 -0.20
CA TYR A 7 -4.28 -14.15 -0.62
C TYR A 7 -4.70 -13.28 0.58
N ILE A 8 -3.98 -12.18 0.81
CA ILE A 8 -4.29 -11.17 1.83
C ILE A 8 -4.87 -9.95 1.10
N VAL A 9 -6.07 -9.54 1.49
CA VAL A 9 -6.69 -8.31 0.99
C VAL A 9 -6.67 -7.26 2.10
N GLY A 10 -6.03 -6.12 1.84
CA GLY A 10 -6.13 -4.92 2.66
C GLY A 10 -7.17 -3.95 2.09
N ILE A 11 -7.97 -3.32 2.94
CA ILE A 11 -8.98 -2.32 2.57
C ILE A 11 -8.72 -1.05 3.38
N ASP A 12 -8.83 0.11 2.75
CA ASP A 12 -8.65 1.41 3.42
C ASP A 12 -9.45 2.52 2.74
N GLU A 13 -9.74 3.59 3.49
CA GLU A 13 -10.42 4.79 3.01
C GLU A 13 -9.67 6.09 3.33
N ALA A 14 -9.82 7.09 2.46
CA ALA A 14 -9.30 8.43 2.66
C ALA A 14 -10.40 9.48 2.42
N GLY A 15 -10.43 10.50 3.30
CA GLY A 15 -11.36 11.64 3.15
C GLY A 15 -12.61 11.61 4.03
N ARG A 16 -12.67 10.78 5.09
CA ARG A 16 -13.85 10.72 6.00
C ARG A 16 -13.97 11.86 7.04
N GLY A 17 -12.98 12.75 7.10
CA GLY A 17 -12.88 13.81 8.11
C GLY A 17 -13.41 15.20 7.70
N PRO A 18 -13.20 15.67 6.46
CA PRO A 18 -13.71 16.95 5.98
C PRO A 18 -15.25 17.03 5.96
N LEU A 19 -15.80 18.25 6.09
CA LEU A 19 -17.25 18.52 5.99
C LEU A 19 -17.80 18.25 4.58
N ALA A 20 -16.99 18.49 3.55
CA ALA A 20 -17.33 18.28 2.15
C ALA A 20 -16.11 17.78 1.38
N GLY A 21 -16.37 16.97 0.35
CA GLY A 21 -15.35 16.35 -0.49
C GLY A 21 -15.63 14.85 -0.69
N PRO A 22 -15.03 14.23 -1.71
CA PRO A 22 -15.21 12.81 -1.97
C PRO A 22 -14.48 11.97 -0.91
N VAL A 23 -15.03 10.78 -0.65
CA VAL A 23 -14.32 9.70 0.05
C VAL A 23 -13.80 8.72 -0.99
N ALA A 24 -12.51 8.41 -0.93
CA ALA A 24 -11.90 7.38 -1.75
C ALA A 24 -11.76 6.09 -0.93
N VAL A 25 -12.10 4.95 -1.54
CA VAL A 25 -11.95 3.61 -0.93
C VAL A 25 -11.07 2.76 -1.84
N CYS A 26 -10.21 1.94 -1.25
CA CYS A 26 -9.28 1.06 -1.96
C CYS A 26 -9.30 -0.35 -1.39
N ALA A 27 -9.12 -1.35 -2.24
CA ALA A 27 -8.77 -2.71 -1.86
C ALA A 27 -7.49 -3.14 -2.61
N PHE A 28 -6.53 -3.72 -1.89
CA PHE A 28 -5.28 -4.20 -2.46
C PHE A 28 -5.02 -5.64 -2.04
N LEU A 29 -4.82 -6.50 -3.03
CA LEU A 29 -4.57 -7.92 -2.84
C LEU A 29 -3.08 -8.23 -2.97
N ILE A 30 -2.53 -8.99 -2.02
CA ILE A 30 -1.18 -9.55 -2.09
C ILE A 30 -1.25 -11.07 -1.88
N ARG A 31 -0.35 -11.80 -2.54
CA ARG A 31 -0.25 -13.27 -2.39
C ARG A 31 0.81 -13.69 -1.37
N ASP A 32 1.82 -12.86 -1.16
CA ASP A 32 2.91 -13.06 -0.23
C ASP A 32 3.19 -11.76 0.51
N ASP A 33 2.99 -11.79 1.82
CA ASP A 33 3.21 -10.70 2.77
C ASP A 33 4.69 -10.26 2.83
N SER A 34 5.63 -11.11 2.41
CA SER A 34 7.05 -10.74 2.24
C SER A 34 7.26 -9.59 1.25
N PHE A 35 6.28 -9.34 0.37
CA PHE A 35 6.23 -8.15 -0.49
C PHE A 35 6.45 -6.85 0.29
N LEU A 36 5.94 -6.79 1.52
CA LEU A 36 6.00 -5.64 2.41
C LEU A 36 7.32 -5.53 3.17
N ASP A 37 8.13 -6.58 3.24
CA ASP A 37 9.35 -6.61 4.06
C ASP A 37 10.56 -5.99 3.34
N ASN A 38 10.60 -6.06 2.01
CA ASN A 38 11.78 -5.67 1.21
C ASN A 38 11.87 -4.16 0.91
N GLN A 39 11.36 -3.29 1.79
CA GLN A 39 11.28 -1.84 1.54
C GLN A 39 12.66 -1.17 1.42
N LYS A 40 13.65 -1.65 2.19
CA LYS A 40 15.03 -1.14 2.17
C LYS A 40 15.73 -1.42 0.84
N GLU A 41 15.57 -2.62 0.29
CA GLU A 41 16.16 -3.01 -0.99
C GLU A 41 15.53 -2.23 -2.16
N LYS A 42 14.22 -1.95 -2.05
CA LYS A 42 13.46 -1.18 -3.04
C LYS A 42 13.73 0.34 -2.99
N LYS A 43 14.59 0.81 -2.08
CA LYS A 43 14.85 2.25 -1.79
C LYS A 43 13.57 3.05 -1.49
N LEU A 44 12.54 2.40 -0.97
CA LEU A 44 11.27 3.03 -0.64
C LEU A 44 11.22 3.43 0.83
N PRO A 45 10.55 4.55 1.17
CA PRO A 45 10.40 4.98 2.56
C PRO A 45 9.46 4.03 3.31
N LYS A 46 9.60 3.93 4.64
CA LYS A 46 8.78 2.96 5.41
C LYS A 46 7.27 3.18 5.22
N LEU A 47 6.54 2.17 4.72
CA LEU A 47 5.11 2.25 4.41
C LEU A 47 4.18 2.14 5.65
N LYS A 48 4.72 1.82 6.83
CA LYS A 48 3.95 1.50 8.05
C LYS A 48 3.04 2.62 8.55
N ASP A 49 3.30 3.87 8.16
CA ASP A 49 2.47 5.02 8.51
C ASP A 49 2.44 5.99 7.33
N SER A 50 1.50 5.75 6.41
CA SER A 50 1.33 6.57 5.20
C SER A 50 1.10 8.06 5.52
N LYS A 51 0.64 8.38 6.73
CA LYS A 51 0.43 9.76 7.21
C LYS A 51 1.75 10.50 7.45
N LYS A 52 2.83 9.78 7.75
CA LYS A 52 4.19 10.35 7.89
C LYS A 52 4.93 10.50 6.57
N LEU A 53 4.42 9.94 5.48
CA LEU A 53 5.00 10.12 4.16
C LEU A 53 4.63 11.49 3.59
N SER A 54 5.62 12.16 3.00
CA SER A 54 5.38 13.33 2.15
C SER A 54 4.60 12.96 0.89
N LYS A 55 4.02 13.96 0.21
CA LYS A 55 3.30 13.75 -1.05
C LYS A 55 4.15 12.99 -2.08
N LYS A 56 5.40 13.41 -2.27
CA LYS A 56 6.36 12.77 -3.19
C LYS A 56 6.61 11.31 -2.83
N GLN A 57 6.80 11.01 -1.55
CA GLN A 57 7.03 9.63 -1.10
C GLN A 57 5.80 8.73 -1.32
N ARG A 58 4.58 9.28 -1.20
CA ARG A 58 3.35 8.55 -1.54
C ARG A 58 3.25 8.27 -3.03
N GLU A 59 3.65 9.23 -3.87
CA GLU A 59 3.70 9.04 -5.33
C GLU A 59 4.73 7.97 -5.73
N GLU A 60 5.91 7.96 -5.12
CA GLU A 60 6.93 6.90 -5.32
C GLU A 60 6.37 5.51 -4.98
N TRP A 61 5.67 5.39 -3.86
CA TRP A 61 4.97 4.16 -3.50
C TRP A 61 3.87 3.79 -4.49
N PHE A 62 3.07 4.76 -4.94
CA PHE A 62 2.00 4.51 -5.89
C PHE A 62 2.52 3.95 -7.22
N GLU A 63 3.56 4.56 -7.79
CA GLU A 63 4.17 4.06 -9.03
C GLU A 63 4.77 2.66 -8.85
N TYR A 64 5.43 2.42 -7.72
CA TYR A 64 5.93 1.09 -7.39
C TYR A 64 4.81 0.04 -7.33
N LEU A 65 3.72 0.32 -6.59
CA LEU A 65 2.58 -0.59 -6.44
C LEU A 65 1.87 -0.83 -7.79
N LYS A 66 1.82 0.18 -8.65
CA LYS A 66 1.24 0.08 -10.00
C LYS A 66 2.04 -0.88 -10.89
N VAL A 67 3.37 -0.79 -10.87
CA VAL A 67 4.26 -1.72 -11.58
C VAL A 67 4.19 -3.12 -10.99
N ALA A 68 4.20 -3.24 -9.67
CA ALA A 68 4.06 -4.52 -8.98
C ALA A 68 2.76 -5.23 -9.37
N LYS A 69 1.62 -4.52 -9.33
CA LYS A 69 0.31 -5.05 -9.77
C LYS A 69 0.32 -5.56 -11.21
N ALA A 70 1.01 -4.86 -12.12
CA ALA A 70 1.11 -5.30 -13.51
C ALA A 70 1.95 -6.57 -13.68
N SER A 71 2.81 -6.87 -12.70
CA SER A 71 3.74 -8.00 -12.72
C SER A 71 3.20 -9.27 -12.03
N GLY A 72 2.07 -9.18 -11.31
CA GLY A 72 1.41 -10.28 -10.58
C GLY A 72 1.35 -10.06 -9.08
#